data_AF-A0A7J7JWT8-F1
#
_entry.id   AF-A0A7J7JWT8-F1
#
_cell.length_a   1.000
_cell.length_b   1.000
_cell.length_c   1.000
_cell.angle_alpha   90.00
_cell.angle_beta   90.00
_cell.angle_gamma   90.00
#
_symmetry.space_group_name_H-M   'P 1'
#
loop_
_entity.id
_entity.type
_entity.pdbx_description
1 polymer ?
#
loop_
_entity_poly.entity_id
_entity_poly.type
_entity_poly.pdbx_seq_one_letter_code
_entity_poly.pdbx_strand_id
1 'polypeptide(L)'
;MMPTKQLLSHNVVRVNKPGAPPNLIIYNLEEHEIERILLSGKSRAHCNELLLSRGFYKKRSQSESVPEEYLQGPYRRKEEL
;
A
#
# COMPACT_ATOMS: atom_id res chain seq x y z
N MET A 1 20.68 11.19 9.00
CA MET A 1 19.70 10.76 7.98
C MET A 1 19.01 9.52 8.53
N MET A 2 17.77 9.64 9.02
CA MET A 2 17.07 8.49 9.60
C MET A 2 16.69 7.54 8.46
N PRO A 3 17.04 6.24 8.52
CA PRO A 3 16.63 5.30 7.49
C PRO A 3 15.11 5.18 7.55
N THR A 4 14.43 5.75 6.56
CA THR A 4 12.99 5.54 6.36
C THR A 4 12.81 4.05 6.13
N LYS A 5 12.37 3.33 7.16
CA LYS A 5 12.12 1.89 7.10
C LYS A 5 11.21 1.60 5.91
N GLN A 6 11.80 1.07 4.83
CA GLN A 6 11.08 0.76 3.61
C GLN A 6 9.94 -0.23 3.92
N LEU A 7 8.74 0.09 3.45
CA LEU A 7 7.60 -0.80 3.61
C LEU A 7 7.84 -2.07 2.79
N LEU A 8 7.34 -3.20 3.31
CA LEU A 8 7.41 -4.48 2.60
C LEU A 8 6.34 -4.60 1.51
N SER A 9 5.37 -3.68 1.46
CA SER A 9 4.34 -3.65 0.43
C SER A 9 4.87 -2.95 -0.83
N HIS A 10 4.81 -3.63 -1.97
CA HIS A 10 5.21 -3.07 -3.26
C HIS A 10 4.26 -1.93 -3.67
N ASN A 11 4.79 -0.88 -4.30
CA ASN A 11 4.07 0.35 -4.68
C ASN A 11 3.28 1.01 -3.54
N VAL A 12 3.74 0.87 -2.29
CA VAL A 12 3.20 1.59 -1.14
C VAL A 12 4.29 2.46 -0.53
N VAL A 13 4.02 3.77 -0.47
CA VAL A 13 4.90 4.76 0.13
C VAL A 13 4.26 5.37 1.37
N ARG A 14 5.07 5.61 2.41
CA ARG A 14 4.63 6.33 3.60
C ARG A 14 5.01 7.79 3.47
N VAL A 15 4.02 8.66 3.47
CA VAL A 15 4.21 10.12 3.53
C VAL A 15 3.84 10.61 4.92
N ASN A 16 4.71 11.41 5.54
CA ASN A 16 4.44 12.02 6.84
C ASN A 16 3.86 13.43 6.64
N LYS A 17 2.62 13.65 7.06
CA LYS A 17 1.95 14.97 6.98
C LYS A 17 1.49 15.38 8.39
N PRO A 18 2.12 16.36 9.04
CA PRO A 18 1.78 16.78 10.40
C PRO A 18 0.37 17.40 10.44
N GLY A 19 -0.34 17.18 11.55
CA GLY A 19 -1.66 17.77 11.79
C GLY A 19 -2.83 17.15 11.00
N ALA A 20 -2.58 16.19 10.11
CA ALA A 20 -3.62 15.48 9.38
C ALA A 20 -3.81 14.06 9.94
N PRO A 21 -5.05 13.53 9.97
CA PRO A 21 -5.26 12.12 10.30
C PRO A 21 -4.59 11.21 9.25
N PRO A 22 -4.16 10.00 9.64
CA PRO A 22 -3.56 9.06 8.69
C PRO A 22 -4.62 8.57 7.69
N ASN A 23 -4.27 8.55 6.42
CA ASN A 23 -5.13 8.08 5.34
C ASN A 23 -4.34 7.12 4.44
N LEU A 24 -5.02 6.11 3.90
CA LEU A 24 -4.56 5.36 2.73
C LEU A 24 -5.19 6.02 1.50
N ILE A 25 -4.36 6.38 0.54
CA ILE A 25 -4.79 6.98 -0.73
C ILE A 25 -4.34 6.04 -1.83
N ILE A 26 -5.27 5.65 -2.71
CA ILE A 26 -5.01 4.77 -3.85
C ILE A 26 -5.04 5.61 -5.10
N TYR A 27 -3.96 5.52 -5.87
CA TYR A 27 -3.81 6.20 -7.15
C TYR A 27 -3.92 5.18 -8.29
N ASN A 28 -4.41 5.62 -9.44
CA ASN A 28 -4.27 4.86 -10.68
C ASN A 28 -2.87 5.10 -11.31
N LEU A 29 -2.64 4.51 -12.48
CA LEU A 29 -1.39 4.67 -13.22
C LEU A 29 -1.14 6.09 -13.73
N GLU A 30 -2.17 6.92 -13.83
CA GLU A 30 -2.09 8.33 -14.22
C GLU A 30 -1.97 9.27 -13.01
N GLU A 31 -1.69 8.72 -11.82
CA GLU A 31 -1.59 9.46 -10.55
C GLU A 31 -2.87 10.16 -10.11
N HIS A 32 -4.03 9.77 -10.66
CA HIS A 32 -5.34 10.23 -10.19
C HIS A 32 -5.75 9.47 -8.93
N GLU A 33 -6.18 10.20 -7.89
CA GLU A 33 -6.75 9.61 -6.67
C GLU A 33 -8.06 8.91 -6.99
N ILE A 34 -8.08 7.59 -6.83
CA ILE A 34 -9.26 6.75 -7.03
C ILE A 34 -10.02 6.57 -5.73
N GLU A 35 -9.30 6.47 -4.61
CA GLU A 35 -9.92 6.23 -3.31
C GLU A 35 -9.10 6.77 -2.15
N ARG A 36 -9.80 7.23 -1.11
CA ARG A 36 -9.24 7.65 0.16
C ARG A 36 -9.94 6.96 1.32
N ILE A 37 -9.14 6.33 2.18
CA ILE A 37 -9.61 5.58 3.33
C ILE A 37 -8.99 6.13 4.60
N LEU A 38 -9.82 6.56 5.54
CA LEU A 38 -9.37 7.03 6.85
C LEU A 38 -8.78 5.86 7.66
N LEU A 39 -7.56 6.03 8.15
CA LEU A 39 -6.86 5.02 8.96
C LEU A 39 -6.96 5.29 10.46
N SER A 40 -7.56 6.40 10.88
CA SER A 40 -7.79 6.72 12.29
C SER A 40 -8.52 5.57 12.99
N GLY A 41 -7.95 5.06 14.09
CA GLY A 41 -8.51 3.94 14.86
C GLY A 41 -8.29 2.55 14.26
N LYS A 42 -7.68 2.43 13.06
CA LYS A 42 -7.36 1.13 12.45
C LYS A 42 -6.05 0.57 13.00
N SER A 43 -6.03 -0.73 13.30
CA SER A 43 -4.82 -1.42 13.73
C SER A 43 -3.87 -1.64 12.55
N ARG A 44 -2.59 -1.87 12.84
CA ARG A 44 -1.59 -2.23 11.82
C ARG A 44 -1.98 -3.48 11.03
N ALA A 45 -2.60 -4.47 11.69
CA ALA A 45 -3.05 -5.70 11.04
C ALA A 45 -4.13 -5.40 10.01
N HIS A 46 -5.14 -4.61 10.40
CA HIS A 46 -6.22 -4.21 9.50
C HIS A 46 -5.74 -3.36 8.32
N CYS A 47 -4.76 -2.47 8.53
CA CYS A 47 -4.14 -1.74 7.42
C CYS A 47 -3.41 -2.66 6.43
N ASN A 48 -2.75 -3.73 6.92
CA ASN A 48 -2.11 -4.70 6.03
C ASN A 48 -3.15 -5.53 5.26
N GLU A 49 -4.22 -5.97 5.93
CA GLU A 49 -5.33 -6.68 5.29
C GLU A 49 -6.00 -5.84 4.21
N LEU A 50 -6.18 -4.54 4.47
CA LEU A 50 -6.72 -3.61 3.49
C LEU A 50 -5.86 -3.57 2.23
N LEU A 51 -4.54 -3.41 2.35
CA LEU A 51 -3.63 -3.44 1.20
C LEU A 51 -3.72 -4.78 0.44
N LEU A 52 -3.73 -5.90 1.15
CA LEU A 52 -3.85 -7.23 0.54
C LEU A 52 -5.19 -7.43 -0.18
N SER A 53 -6.30 -6.91 0.36
CA SER A 53 -7.62 -6.97 -0.28
C SER A 53 -7.66 -6.21 -1.60
N ARG A 54 -6.87 -5.13 -1.71
CA ARG A 54 -6.72 -4.32 -2.92
C ARG A 54 -5.67 -4.84 -3.90
N GLY A 55 -5.17 -6.06 -3.68
CA GLY A 55 -4.23 -6.71 -4.58
C GLY A 55 -2.77 -6.32 -4.39
N PHE A 56 -2.44 -5.46 -3.43
CA PHE A 56 -1.04 -5.07 -3.20
C PHE A 56 -0.23 -6.26 -2.72
N TYR A 57 0.91 -6.46 -3.35
CA TYR A 57 1.84 -7.51 -2.96
C TYR A 57 2.65 -7.11 -1.73
N LYS A 58 2.68 -7.99 -0.73
CA LYS A 58 3.48 -7.83 0.49
C LYS A 58 4.65 -8.81 0.48
N LYS A 59 5.86 -8.27 0.42
CA LYS A 59 7.10 -9.03 0.60
C LYS A 59 7.21 -9.58 2.03
N ARG A 60 7.85 -10.73 2.16
CA ARG A 60 8.29 -11.35 3.43
C ARG A 60 9.55 -10.66 3.96
N SER A 61 10.44 -10.19 3.09
CA SER A 61 11.66 -9.46 3.45
C SER A 61 12.00 -8.34 2.45
N GLN A 62 12.94 -7.46 2.80
CA GLN A 62 13.39 -6.40 1.88
C GLN A 62 14.16 -6.93 0.67
N SER A 63 14.77 -8.11 0.79
CA SER A 63 15.53 -8.76 -0.29
C SER A 63 14.67 -9.56 -1.27
N GLU A 64 13.39 -9.78 -0.95
CA GLU A 64 12.47 -10.50 -1.84
C GLU A 64 12.15 -9.66 -3.07
N SER A 65 12.31 -10.29 -4.24
CA SER A 65 11.85 -9.75 -5.52
C SER A 65 10.34 -9.76 -5.59
N VAL A 66 9.79 -8.80 -6.32
CA VAL A 66 8.35 -8.79 -6.62
C VAL A 66 8.11 -9.75 -7.79
N PRO A 67 7.14 -10.68 -7.72
CA PRO A 67 6.78 -11.53 -8.84
C PRO A 67 6.33 -10.71 -10.06
N GLU A 68 6.56 -11.22 -11.27
CA GLU A 68 6.30 -10.48 -12.53
C GLU A 68 4.85 -9.98 -12.64
N GLU A 69 3.89 -10.78 -12.17
CA GLU A 69 2.46 -10.44 -12.15
C GLU A 69 2.11 -9.17 -11.33
N TYR A 70 2.98 -8.77 -10.40
CA TYR A 70 2.79 -7.60 -9.53
C TYR A 70 3.67 -6.41 -9.92
N LEU A 71 4.60 -6.55 -10.88
CA LEU A 71 5.57 -5.48 -11.20
C LEU A 71 4.93 -4.22 -11.78
N GLN A 72 3.92 -4.38 -12.64
CA GLN A 72 3.32 -3.27 -13.40
C GLN A 72 1.84 -3.04 -13.06
N GLY A 73 1.27 -3.84 -12.15
CA GLY A 73 -0.17 -3.87 -11.95
C GLY A 73 -0.95 -4.28 -13.23
N PRO A 74 -2.28 -4.22 -13.22
CA PRO A 74 -3.13 -3.67 -12.17
C PRO A 74 -3.20 -4.57 -10.92
N TYR A 75 -3.15 -3.96 -9.74
CA TYR A 75 -3.52 -4.63 -8.49
C TYR A 75 -5.03 -4.80 -8.46
N ARG A 76 -5.52 -5.97 -8.90
CA ARG A 76 -6.96 -6.30 -8.86
C ARG A 76 -7.38 -6.61 -7.43
N ARG A 77 -8.61 -6.25 -7.07
CA ARG A 77 -9.15 -6.68 -5.80
C ARG A 77 -9.22 -8.20 -5.75
N LYS A 78 -9.04 -8.80 -4.57
CA LYS A 78 -9.15 -10.25 -4.41
C LYS A 78 -10.54 -10.78 -4.80
N GLU A 79 -11.57 -9.96 -4.71
CA GLU A 79 -12.92 -10.32 -5.14
C GLU A 79 -13.08 -10.40 -6.67
N GLU A 80 -12.10 -9.92 -7.44
CA GLU A 80 -12.08 -9.88 -8.91
C GLU A 80 -11.11 -10.91 -9.52
N LEU A 81 -10.54 -11.81 -8.70
CA LEU A 81 -9.58 -12.85 -9.06
C LEU A 81 -10.12 -14.26 -8.84
#